data_AF-A0A934HIS5-F1
#
_entry.id   AF-A0A934HIS5-F1
#
_cell.length_a   1.000
_cell.length_b   1.000
_cell.length_c   1.000
_cell.angle_alpha   90.00
_cell.angle_beta   90.00
_cell.angle_gamma   90.00
#
_symmetry.space_group_name_H-M   'P 1'
#
loop_
_entity.id
_entity.type
_entity.pdbx_description
1 polymer ?
#
loop_
_entity_poly.entity_id
_entity_poly.type
_entity_poly.pdbx_seq_one_letter_code
_entity_poly.pdbx_strand_id
1 'polypeptide(L)'
;MAKIAYILLCHKDPKAIVQQAQQLTAAGDCIAIHFDARADMCDYRQIRDSLADNPNVAFVRRRIKCGWGEWSLVQATLLAIEAAVDAYPCATHFYLMSGDCMAIKTAEYVHAFLDGTDADFIESHDFFESEWIKTGLKEERLIYRHFLNERRHKRLFYASVAFQKKLGLQRHLPPDIQVQIGSQWWCLRRTTIEKILEMTRQRADLMRFCRTSWIPDETFFQTLVRHLVPETEIRNRTLTFLMFSDYGIPVTFYNDHYDLLLAQDYLFARKISPEAHDLKARLGSLYAAKGVQFQISNEGANLFQFLTERGRSGRRFARRFWETESSLGRERELMIVACKKWHVAKRLVAGIRQKTNLPAVEYLFNEEETPLPDLGGIQSTLIKRARHKRALIRMLFDYYDTDRLIICADPSELGLMHDFFSDRSVTRLLEIECQFTDTDLIGHARRVGLYGEQSGSEALVRLLPAIRNEIMDESDRIRDAGFPNYQRMRETATPEENARQLSKFLTLSHFDALAIARIEHLFAD
;
A
#
# COMPACT_ATOMS: atom_id res chain seq x y z
N MET A 1 -30.69 -32.81 -4.89
CA MET A 1 -30.43 -31.38 -4.99
C MET A 1 -29.63 -30.98 -3.79
N ALA A 2 -28.48 -30.37 -4.01
CA ALA A 2 -27.52 -30.05 -2.98
C ALA A 2 -28.17 -29.05 -2.03
N LYS A 3 -28.12 -29.38 -0.73
CA LYS A 3 -28.48 -28.47 0.34
C LYS A 3 -27.26 -28.24 1.22
N ILE A 4 -26.89 -26.98 1.40
CA ILE A 4 -25.63 -26.59 2.01
C ILE A 4 -25.89 -26.13 3.43
N ALA A 5 -25.09 -26.64 4.37
CA ALA A 5 -24.94 -26.09 5.70
C ALA A 5 -23.64 -25.27 5.75
N TYR A 6 -23.79 -23.94 5.73
CA TYR A 6 -22.66 -23.03 5.88
C TYR A 6 -22.18 -23.01 7.33
N ILE A 7 -20.91 -23.32 7.55
CA ILE A 7 -20.25 -23.25 8.86
C ILE A 7 -19.55 -21.90 8.95
N LEU A 8 -20.18 -20.94 9.64
CA LEU A 8 -19.72 -19.56 9.69
C LEU A 8 -18.96 -19.27 10.97
N LEU A 9 -17.67 -18.96 10.85
CA LEU A 9 -16.84 -18.42 11.93
C LEU A 9 -16.69 -16.90 11.81
N CYS A 10 -17.18 -16.15 12.78
CA CYS A 10 -17.12 -14.69 12.77
C CYS A 10 -16.81 -14.08 14.14
N HIS A 11 -16.32 -12.84 14.16
CA HIS A 11 -15.87 -12.17 15.38
C HIS A 11 -16.12 -10.65 15.38
N LYS A 12 -16.74 -10.11 14.33
CA LYS A 12 -17.00 -8.68 14.15
C LYS A 12 -18.11 -8.44 13.12
N ASP A 13 -18.52 -7.18 12.99
CA ASP A 13 -19.46 -6.66 11.99
C ASP A 13 -20.83 -7.36 12.02
N PRO A 14 -21.63 -7.16 13.09
CA PRO A 14 -22.90 -7.86 13.26
C PRO A 14 -23.89 -7.61 12.10
N LYS A 15 -23.87 -6.41 11.51
CA LYS A 15 -24.76 -6.08 10.38
C LYS A 15 -24.44 -6.91 9.14
N ALA A 16 -23.15 -7.01 8.78
CA ALA A 16 -22.74 -7.84 7.65
C ALA A 16 -23.06 -9.32 7.86
N ILE A 17 -22.87 -9.84 9.08
CA ILE A 17 -23.19 -11.23 9.41
C ILE A 17 -24.69 -11.52 9.27
N VAL A 18 -25.55 -10.63 9.77
CA VAL A 18 -27.00 -10.77 9.63
C VAL A 18 -27.40 -10.77 8.15
N GLN A 19 -26.87 -9.82 7.37
CA GLN A 19 -27.15 -9.74 5.93
C GLN A 19 -26.69 -11.00 5.19
N GLN A 20 -25.48 -11.48 5.47
CA GLN A 20 -24.94 -12.70 4.86
C GLN A 20 -25.79 -13.92 5.20
N ALA A 21 -26.16 -14.09 6.47
CA ALA A 21 -27.01 -15.22 6.89
C ALA A 21 -28.38 -15.18 6.20
N GLN A 22 -29.01 -14.01 6.11
CA GLN A 22 -30.29 -13.84 5.42
C GLN A 22 -30.17 -14.15 3.92
N GLN A 23 -29.11 -13.69 3.25
CA GLN A 23 -28.88 -13.96 1.83
C GLN A 23 -28.70 -15.45 1.53
N LEU A 24 -27.85 -16.14 2.31
CA LEU A 24 -27.59 -17.57 2.13
C LEU A 24 -28.85 -18.40 2.40
N THR A 25 -29.57 -18.09 3.48
CA THR A 25 -30.80 -18.84 3.84
C THR A 25 -31.98 -18.54 2.93
N ALA A 26 -32.06 -17.37 2.31
CA ALA A 26 -33.08 -17.05 1.30
C ALA A 26 -32.95 -17.92 0.04
N ALA A 27 -31.77 -18.48 -0.24
CA ALA A 27 -31.56 -19.45 -1.32
C ALA A 27 -32.02 -20.88 -0.97
N GLY A 28 -32.51 -21.12 0.25
CA GLY A 28 -32.97 -22.43 0.73
C GLY A 28 -31.91 -23.24 1.48
N ASP A 29 -30.71 -22.68 1.65
CA ASP A 29 -29.61 -23.26 2.41
C ASP A 29 -29.72 -22.97 3.91
N CYS A 30 -28.85 -23.61 4.69
CA CYS A 30 -28.80 -23.50 6.14
C CYS A 30 -27.46 -22.93 6.59
N ILE A 31 -27.42 -22.34 7.78
CA ILE A 31 -26.20 -21.79 8.35
C ILE A 31 -26.10 -22.12 9.85
N ALA A 32 -24.89 -22.47 10.29
CA ALA A 32 -24.52 -22.59 11.69
C ALA A 32 -23.45 -21.55 12.02
N ILE A 33 -23.75 -20.68 12.99
CA ILE A 33 -22.95 -19.51 13.32
C ILE A 33 -22.21 -19.72 14.64
N HIS A 34 -20.89 -19.59 14.57
CA HIS A 34 -20.04 -19.36 15.73
C HIS A 34 -19.56 -17.91 15.74
N PHE A 35 -20.02 -17.16 16.74
CA PHE A 35 -19.53 -15.81 17.01
C PHE A 35 -18.52 -15.86 18.17
N ASP A 36 -17.28 -15.44 17.93
CA ASP A 36 -16.16 -15.57 18.86
C ASP A 36 -16.48 -15.03 20.25
N ALA A 37 -16.21 -15.79 21.32
CA ALA A 37 -16.47 -15.39 22.71
C ALA A 37 -15.63 -14.18 23.21
N ARG A 38 -14.65 -13.71 22.44
CA ARG A 38 -13.91 -12.46 22.68
C ARG A 38 -14.64 -11.23 22.16
N ALA A 39 -15.54 -11.39 21.19
CA ALA A 39 -16.34 -10.31 20.64
C ALA A 39 -17.45 -9.87 21.62
N ASP A 40 -17.92 -8.64 21.45
CA ASP A 40 -18.89 -8.02 22.35
C ASP A 40 -20.17 -8.87 22.47
N MET A 41 -20.71 -8.94 23.68
CA MET A 41 -21.99 -9.58 23.96
C MET A 41 -23.16 -8.83 23.31
N CYS A 42 -23.07 -7.50 23.17
CA CYS A 42 -24.06 -6.68 22.47
C CYS A 42 -24.15 -7.06 20.99
N ASP A 43 -23.01 -7.17 20.30
CA ASP A 43 -22.96 -7.63 18.90
C ASP A 43 -23.57 -9.02 18.75
N TYR A 44 -23.23 -9.94 19.66
CA TYR A 44 -23.78 -11.29 19.64
C TYR A 44 -25.31 -11.31 19.82
N ARG A 45 -25.83 -10.54 20.78
CA ARG A 45 -27.28 -10.40 20.98
C ARG A 45 -27.95 -9.81 19.75
N GLN A 46 -27.37 -8.76 19.17
CA GLN A 46 -27.90 -8.17 17.94
C GLN A 46 -28.02 -9.20 16.82
N ILE A 47 -26.99 -10.01 16.58
CA ILE A 47 -27.03 -11.06 15.52
C ILE A 47 -28.11 -12.08 15.84
N ARG A 48 -28.16 -12.57 17.08
CA ARG A 48 -29.13 -13.59 17.50
C ARG A 48 -30.56 -13.09 17.40
N ASP A 49 -30.82 -11.89 17.90
CA ASP A 49 -32.15 -11.31 17.93
C ASP A 49 -32.63 -10.96 16.51
N SER A 50 -31.73 -10.53 15.62
CA SER A 50 -32.05 -10.25 14.20
C SER A 50 -32.30 -11.51 13.36
N LEU A 51 -31.83 -12.67 13.80
CA LEU A 51 -31.95 -13.95 13.09
C LEU A 51 -32.86 -14.95 13.82
N ALA A 52 -33.52 -14.53 14.91
CA ALA A 52 -34.29 -15.42 15.79
C ALA A 52 -35.44 -16.14 15.05
N ASP A 53 -36.08 -15.45 14.10
CA ASP A 53 -37.22 -15.97 13.34
C ASP A 53 -36.80 -16.80 12.12
N ASN A 54 -35.50 -16.95 11.84
CA ASN A 54 -35.01 -17.68 10.67
C ASN A 54 -34.75 -19.16 11.02
N PRO A 55 -35.59 -20.11 10.58
CA PRO A 55 -35.44 -21.53 10.93
C PRO A 55 -34.22 -22.20 10.31
N ASN A 56 -33.60 -21.56 9.32
CA ASN A 56 -32.38 -22.03 8.66
C ASN A 56 -31.11 -21.45 9.28
N VAL A 57 -31.21 -20.78 10.44
CA VAL A 57 -30.07 -20.28 11.23
C VAL A 57 -29.98 -21.02 12.56
N ALA A 58 -28.79 -21.57 12.83
CA ALA A 58 -28.47 -22.24 14.09
C ALA A 58 -27.26 -21.55 14.72
N PHE A 59 -27.24 -21.47 16.05
CA PHE A 59 -26.10 -20.97 16.79
C PHE A 59 -25.42 -22.11 17.54
N VAL A 60 -24.09 -22.02 17.66
CA VAL A 60 -23.35 -22.95 18.51
C VAL A 60 -23.84 -22.91 19.95
N ARG A 61 -23.91 -24.08 20.60
CA ARG A 61 -24.29 -24.19 22.02
C ARG A 61 -23.32 -23.43 22.93
N ARG A 62 -22.06 -23.34 22.53
CA ARG A 62 -20.99 -22.69 23.30
C ARG A 62 -20.08 -21.87 22.40
N ARG A 63 -19.96 -20.57 22.71
CA ARG A 63 -18.96 -19.70 22.08
C ARG A 63 -17.56 -20.01 22.62
N ILE A 64 -16.57 -20.02 21.73
CA ILE A 64 -15.16 -20.27 22.04
C ILE A 64 -14.37 -18.99 21.78
N LYS A 65 -13.39 -18.70 22.64
CA LYS A 65 -12.47 -17.57 22.48
C LYS A 65 -11.39 -17.97 21.49
N CYS A 66 -11.52 -17.60 20.22
CA CYS A 66 -10.59 -18.08 19.20
C CYS A 66 -9.31 -17.24 19.20
N GLY A 67 -8.18 -17.92 19.05
CA GLY A 67 -6.88 -17.32 18.85
C GLY A 67 -6.32 -17.76 17.51
N TRP A 68 -5.66 -16.85 16.81
CA TRP A 68 -4.99 -17.19 15.55
C TRP A 68 -3.92 -18.26 15.81
N GLY A 69 -3.95 -19.33 15.00
CA GLY A 69 -3.03 -20.46 15.08
C GLY A 69 -3.23 -21.38 16.30
N GLU A 70 -4.34 -21.25 17.03
CA GLU A 70 -4.67 -22.09 18.19
C GLU A 70 -5.71 -23.16 17.87
N TRP A 71 -5.72 -24.22 18.68
CA TRP A 71 -6.77 -25.24 18.71
C TRP A 71 -8.19 -24.68 18.84
N SER A 72 -8.35 -23.50 19.44
CA SER A 72 -9.65 -22.87 19.64
C SER A 72 -10.42 -22.65 18.33
N LEU A 73 -9.73 -22.47 17.20
CA LEU A 73 -10.35 -22.40 15.87
C LEU A 73 -10.95 -23.74 15.43
N VAL A 74 -10.19 -24.83 15.54
CA VAL A 74 -10.69 -26.19 15.24
C VAL A 74 -11.88 -26.54 16.14
N GLN A 75 -11.78 -26.21 17.44
CA GLN A 75 -12.86 -26.43 18.39
C GLN A 75 -14.13 -25.64 18.04
N ALA A 76 -13.99 -24.38 17.63
CA ALA A 76 -15.11 -23.56 17.17
C ALA A 76 -15.77 -24.18 15.93
N THR A 77 -14.97 -24.63 14.95
CA THR A 77 -15.46 -25.31 13.76
C THR A 77 -16.23 -26.59 14.11
N LEU A 78 -15.67 -27.46 14.96
CA LEU A 78 -16.34 -28.70 15.37
C LEU A 78 -17.68 -28.45 16.05
N LEU A 79 -17.77 -27.47 16.95
CA LEU A 79 -19.04 -27.11 17.61
C LEU A 79 -20.07 -26.55 16.63
N ALA A 80 -19.63 -25.83 15.60
CA ALA A 80 -20.51 -25.32 14.55
C ALA A 80 -20.98 -26.44 13.61
N ILE A 81 -20.10 -27.40 13.28
CA ILE A 81 -20.46 -28.62 12.55
C ILE A 81 -21.50 -29.42 13.34
N GLU A 82 -21.28 -29.67 14.63
CA GLU A 82 -22.22 -30.40 15.48
C GLU A 82 -23.60 -29.72 15.49
N ALA A 83 -23.62 -28.38 15.67
CA ALA A 83 -24.87 -27.61 15.61
C ALA A 83 -25.57 -27.73 14.25
N ALA A 84 -24.82 -27.70 13.14
CA ALA A 84 -25.37 -27.85 11.79
C ALA A 84 -25.91 -29.27 11.52
N VAL A 85 -25.16 -30.30 11.92
CA VAL A 85 -25.56 -31.70 11.73
C VAL A 85 -26.84 -32.02 12.51
N ASP A 86 -26.93 -31.54 13.75
CA ASP A 86 -28.10 -31.72 14.62
C ASP A 86 -29.32 -30.95 14.08
N ALA A 87 -29.15 -29.70 13.64
CA ALA A 87 -30.24 -28.84 13.21
C ALA A 87 -30.76 -29.17 11.80
N TYR A 88 -29.88 -29.66 10.90
CA TYR A 88 -30.18 -29.79 9.47
C TYR A 88 -29.92 -31.21 8.95
N PRO A 89 -30.84 -32.17 9.19
CA PRO A 89 -30.74 -33.53 8.65
C PRO A 89 -30.67 -33.59 7.13
N CYS A 90 -31.30 -32.64 6.45
CA CYS A 90 -31.33 -32.55 4.98
C CYS A 90 -30.08 -31.92 4.35
N ALA A 91 -29.13 -31.41 5.14
CA ALA A 91 -27.90 -30.84 4.61
C ALA A 91 -27.01 -31.94 4.04
N THR A 92 -26.66 -31.80 2.76
CA THR A 92 -25.81 -32.73 2.00
C THR A 92 -24.33 -32.33 2.00
N HIS A 93 -24.06 -31.02 2.09
CA HIS A 93 -22.73 -30.43 2.02
C HIS A 93 -22.54 -29.44 3.17
N PHE A 94 -21.32 -29.36 3.68
CA PHE A 94 -20.93 -28.48 4.76
C PHE A 94 -19.80 -27.58 4.25
N TYR A 95 -20.03 -26.27 4.25
CA TYR A 95 -19.10 -25.32 3.65
C TYR A 95 -18.53 -24.39 4.73
N LEU A 96 -17.24 -24.51 5.01
CA LEU A 96 -16.56 -23.67 6.01
C LEU A 96 -16.24 -22.28 5.43
N MET A 97 -16.65 -21.23 6.14
CA MET A 97 -16.41 -19.85 5.75
C MET A 97 -16.25 -18.90 6.94
N SER A 98 -15.75 -17.71 6.64
CA SER A 98 -15.68 -16.59 7.59
C SER A 98 -16.63 -15.47 7.21
N GLY A 99 -16.89 -14.55 8.15
CA GLY A 99 -17.65 -13.33 7.87
C GLY A 99 -17.05 -12.42 6.80
N ASP A 100 -15.79 -12.65 6.42
CA ASP A 100 -15.11 -11.92 5.34
C ASP A 100 -15.23 -12.60 3.96
N CYS A 101 -15.95 -13.73 3.88
CA CYS A 101 -16.21 -14.46 2.62
C CYS A 101 -17.49 -13.96 1.95
N MET A 102 -17.53 -13.94 0.62
CA MET A 102 -18.78 -13.73 -0.13
C MET A 102 -18.88 -14.66 -1.33
N ALA A 103 -20.11 -15.00 -1.72
CA ALA A 103 -20.37 -15.77 -2.93
C ALA A 103 -20.02 -14.93 -4.16
N ILE A 104 -19.39 -15.58 -5.15
CA ILE A 104 -19.03 -14.97 -6.44
C ILE A 104 -19.76 -15.64 -7.61
N LYS A 105 -20.64 -16.59 -7.31
CA LYS A 105 -21.55 -17.27 -8.23
C LYS A 105 -22.98 -17.20 -7.69
N THR A 106 -23.97 -17.48 -8.55
CA THR A 106 -25.37 -17.61 -8.13
C THR A 106 -25.56 -18.84 -7.24
N ALA A 107 -26.57 -18.85 -6.36
CA ALA A 107 -26.94 -20.04 -5.59
C ALA A 107 -27.27 -21.23 -6.50
N GLU A 108 -27.97 -20.96 -7.61
CA GLU A 108 -28.28 -21.96 -8.65
C GLU A 108 -27.01 -22.63 -9.20
N TYR A 109 -25.97 -21.85 -9.52
CA TYR A 109 -24.70 -22.38 -10.00
C TYR A 109 -24.01 -23.21 -8.91
N VAL A 110 -23.99 -22.72 -7.67
CA VAL A 110 -23.37 -23.40 -6.53
C VAL A 110 -24.04 -24.77 -6.31
N HIS A 111 -25.37 -24.84 -6.31
CA HIS A 111 -26.10 -26.10 -6.15
C HIS A 111 -25.85 -27.05 -7.31
N ALA A 112 -25.92 -26.57 -8.55
CA ALA A 112 -25.66 -27.39 -9.74
C ALA A 112 -24.23 -27.95 -9.77
N PHE A 113 -23.25 -27.14 -9.37
CA PHE A 113 -21.84 -27.56 -9.28
C PHE A 113 -21.64 -28.69 -8.26
N LEU A 114 -22.25 -28.57 -7.08
CA LEU A 114 -22.14 -29.58 -6.02
C LEU A 114 -22.96 -30.84 -6.32
N ASP A 115 -24.15 -30.72 -6.92
CA ASP A 115 -24.93 -31.87 -7.38
C ASP A 115 -24.20 -32.66 -8.48
N GLY A 116 -23.44 -31.96 -9.33
CA GLY A 116 -22.67 -32.57 -10.42
C GLY A 116 -21.35 -33.20 -9.98
N THR A 117 -20.92 -33.03 -8.73
CA THR A 117 -19.60 -33.47 -8.26
C THR A 117 -19.68 -34.21 -6.92
N ASP A 118 -19.63 -35.54 -6.96
CA ASP A 118 -19.58 -36.36 -5.75
C ASP A 118 -18.15 -36.46 -5.20
N ALA A 119 -17.67 -35.38 -4.60
CA ALA A 119 -16.34 -35.31 -3.99
C ALA A 119 -16.25 -34.29 -2.84
N ASP A 120 -15.28 -34.50 -1.97
CA ASP A 120 -14.88 -33.57 -0.93
C ASP A 120 -13.85 -32.57 -1.46
N PHE A 121 -14.09 -31.27 -1.25
CA PHE A 121 -13.20 -30.19 -1.68
C PHE A 121 -12.41 -29.67 -0.50
N ILE A 122 -11.17 -30.12 -0.39
CA ILE A 122 -10.23 -29.70 0.64
C ILE A 122 -8.82 -29.74 0.06
N GLU A 123 -8.07 -28.66 0.28
CA GLU A 123 -6.64 -28.66 -0.03
C GLU A 123 -5.91 -29.51 1.01
N SER A 124 -5.17 -30.52 0.55
CA SER A 124 -4.42 -31.47 1.38
C SER A 124 -3.13 -31.89 0.67
N HIS A 125 -2.00 -31.60 1.29
CA HIS A 125 -0.67 -32.00 0.86
C HIS A 125 0.05 -32.69 2.02
N ASP A 126 0.99 -33.59 1.71
CA ASP A 126 1.81 -34.20 2.75
C ASP A 126 2.55 -33.12 3.55
N PHE A 127 2.47 -33.18 4.88
CA PHE A 127 3.03 -32.13 5.74
C PHE A 127 4.57 -32.03 5.64
N PHE A 128 5.27 -33.15 5.46
CA PHE A 128 6.73 -33.23 5.50
C PHE A 128 7.35 -33.12 4.11
N GLU A 129 6.75 -33.77 3.12
CA GLU A 129 7.28 -33.85 1.75
C GLU A 129 6.90 -32.65 0.89
N SER A 130 5.77 -31.98 1.16
CA SER A 130 5.35 -30.84 0.33
C SER A 130 6.08 -29.53 0.65
N GLU A 131 6.14 -28.65 -0.36
CA GLU A 131 6.64 -27.27 -0.24
C GLU A 131 5.54 -26.26 0.11
N TRP A 132 4.41 -26.71 0.66
CA TRP A 132 3.30 -25.82 1.03
C TRP A 132 3.75 -24.78 2.08
N ILE A 133 4.52 -25.22 3.08
CA ILE A 133 5.17 -24.31 4.05
C ILE A 133 6.50 -23.82 3.45
N LYS A 134 6.49 -22.59 2.90
CA LYS A 134 7.68 -21.98 2.31
C LYS A 134 8.64 -21.35 3.33
N THR A 135 8.11 -20.84 4.45
CA THR A 135 8.89 -20.10 5.45
C THR A 135 8.40 -20.36 6.88
N GLY A 136 9.31 -20.22 7.85
CA GLY A 136 9.02 -20.35 9.28
C GLY A 136 9.17 -21.78 9.81
N LEU A 137 8.54 -22.04 10.97
CA LEU A 137 8.54 -23.38 11.60
C LEU A 137 7.76 -24.37 10.72
N LYS A 138 8.32 -25.55 10.48
CA LYS A 138 7.67 -26.64 9.71
C LYS A 138 7.38 -27.81 10.64
N GLU A 139 8.36 -28.68 10.85
CA GLU A 139 8.23 -29.83 11.74
C GLU A 139 7.92 -29.41 13.19
N GLU A 140 8.50 -28.29 13.64
CA GLU A 140 8.32 -27.77 15.00
C GLU A 140 6.86 -27.41 15.31
N ARG A 141 6.00 -27.20 14.31
CA ARG A 141 4.55 -27.01 14.50
C ARG A 141 3.89 -28.21 15.18
N LEU A 142 4.44 -29.40 14.92
CA LEU A 142 3.88 -30.69 15.32
C LEU A 142 4.66 -31.33 16.47
N ILE A 143 5.99 -31.35 16.40
CA ILE A 143 6.82 -32.08 17.38
C ILE A 143 7.00 -31.36 18.72
N TYR A 144 6.74 -30.05 18.77
CA TYR A 144 6.74 -29.27 20.01
C TYR A 144 5.32 -28.88 20.43
N ARG A 145 5.15 -28.59 21.72
CA ARG A 145 3.88 -28.21 22.33
C ARG A 145 3.77 -26.69 22.38
N HIS A 146 2.69 -26.16 21.80
CA HIS A 146 2.45 -24.72 21.66
C HIS A 146 1.30 -24.28 22.56
N PHE A 147 1.63 -23.89 23.80
CA PHE A 147 0.64 -23.43 24.80
C PHE A 147 0.39 -21.92 24.77
N LEU A 148 1.27 -21.16 24.10
CA LEU A 148 1.23 -19.71 24.05
C LEU A 148 0.80 -19.25 22.66
N ASN A 149 0.03 -18.18 22.58
CA ASN A 149 -0.33 -17.59 21.30
C ASN A 149 0.85 -16.80 20.71
N GLU A 150 1.26 -17.10 19.47
CA GLU A 150 2.36 -16.42 18.79
C GLU A 150 2.10 -14.91 18.64
N ARG A 151 0.89 -14.52 18.21
CA ARG A 151 0.54 -13.10 18.00
C ARG A 151 0.45 -12.30 19.30
N ARG A 152 0.01 -12.93 20.40
CA ARG A 152 -0.14 -12.25 21.70
C ARG A 152 1.17 -12.18 22.50
N HIS A 153 1.98 -13.23 22.44
CA HIS A 153 3.17 -13.40 23.28
C HIS A 153 4.37 -13.91 22.48
N LYS A 154 4.69 -13.24 21.37
CA LYS A 154 5.74 -13.63 20.41
C LYS A 154 7.06 -14.07 21.06
N ARG A 155 7.62 -13.24 21.95
CA ARG A 155 8.90 -13.55 22.62
C ARG A 155 8.85 -14.84 23.44
N LEU A 156 7.79 -15.03 24.23
CA LEU A 156 7.62 -16.21 25.06
C LEU A 156 7.31 -17.46 24.24
N PHE A 157 6.57 -17.31 23.13
CA PHE A 157 6.32 -18.39 22.18
C PHE A 157 7.63 -18.96 21.63
N TYR A 158 8.49 -18.12 21.05
CA TYR A 158 9.77 -18.56 20.50
C TYR A 158 10.75 -19.03 21.59
N ALA A 159 10.74 -18.41 22.77
CA ALA A 159 11.53 -18.88 23.91
C ALA A 159 11.10 -20.29 24.36
N SER A 160 9.80 -20.58 24.38
CA SER A 160 9.27 -21.91 24.70
C SER A 160 9.70 -22.97 23.69
N VAL A 161 9.68 -22.64 22.39
CA VAL A 161 10.18 -23.54 21.34
C VAL A 161 11.69 -23.78 21.50
N ALA A 162 12.48 -22.73 21.72
CA ALA A 162 13.92 -22.85 21.93
C ALA A 162 14.26 -23.70 23.18
N PHE A 163 13.49 -23.54 24.26
CA PHE A 163 13.63 -24.33 25.48
C PHE A 163 13.30 -25.82 25.24
N GLN A 164 12.19 -26.12 24.57
CA GLN A 164 11.84 -27.49 24.21
C GLN A 164 12.90 -28.14 23.30
N LYS A 165 13.47 -27.37 22.37
CA LYS A 165 14.58 -27.82 21.51
C LYS A 165 15.85 -28.10 22.31
N LYS A 166 16.22 -27.22 23.24
CA LYS A 166 17.40 -27.40 24.11
C LYS A 166 17.28 -28.63 25.01
N LEU A 167 16.06 -28.94 25.47
CA LEU A 167 15.77 -30.07 26.34
C LEU A 167 15.39 -31.36 25.60
N GLY A 168 15.33 -31.37 24.26
CA GLY A 168 14.95 -32.55 23.47
C GLY A 168 13.51 -33.02 23.72
N LEU A 169 12.58 -32.12 24.07
CA LEU A 169 11.19 -32.46 24.46
C LEU A 169 10.26 -32.76 23.27
N GLN A 170 10.80 -33.31 22.18
CA GLN A 170 10.05 -33.67 20.99
C GLN A 170 9.00 -34.73 21.34
N ARG A 171 7.80 -34.62 20.76
CA ARG A 171 6.74 -35.63 20.88
C ARG A 171 6.58 -36.39 19.56
N HIS A 172 6.23 -37.66 19.68
CA HIS A 172 5.85 -38.48 18.53
C HIS A 172 4.48 -38.07 17.98
N LEU A 173 4.30 -38.24 16.68
CA LEU A 173 3.00 -38.12 16.01
C LEU A 173 2.09 -39.28 16.45
N PRO A 174 0.76 -39.11 16.43
CA PRO A 174 -0.18 -40.23 16.57
C PRO A 174 0.15 -41.31 15.53
N PRO A 175 0.22 -42.59 15.92
CA PRO A 175 0.92 -43.62 15.15
C PRO A 175 0.44 -43.76 13.70
N ASP A 176 -0.65 -44.41 13.42
CA ASP A 176 -1.27 -44.69 12.12
C ASP A 176 -1.77 -43.48 11.28
N ILE A 177 -1.26 -42.27 11.49
CA ILE A 177 -1.77 -41.04 10.87
C ILE A 177 -0.68 -40.33 10.06
N GLN A 178 -0.91 -40.18 8.76
CA GLN A 178 -0.11 -39.32 7.90
C GLN A 178 -0.65 -37.89 7.96
N VAL A 179 0.10 -36.99 8.60
CA VAL A 179 -0.33 -35.59 8.75
C VAL A 179 -0.33 -34.88 7.40
N GLN A 180 -1.43 -34.21 7.10
CA GLN A 180 -1.61 -33.38 5.91
C GLN A 180 -1.69 -31.91 6.29
N ILE A 181 -1.43 -31.03 5.31
CA ILE A 181 -1.59 -29.58 5.43
C ILE A 181 -2.30 -28.99 4.21
N GLY A 182 -3.03 -27.90 4.43
CA GLY A 182 -3.59 -27.08 3.36
C GLY A 182 -4.41 -25.93 3.90
N SER A 183 -5.12 -25.24 3.01
CA SER A 183 -6.01 -24.15 3.39
C SER A 183 -7.05 -24.54 4.43
N GLN A 184 -7.32 -23.65 5.38
CA GLN A 184 -8.40 -23.80 6.36
C GLN A 184 -9.78 -24.02 5.71
N TRP A 185 -10.01 -23.51 4.49
CA TRP A 185 -11.34 -23.48 3.87
C TRP A 185 -11.63 -24.75 3.06
N TRP A 186 -12.80 -25.34 3.25
CA TRP A 186 -13.22 -26.57 2.59
C TRP A 186 -14.74 -26.62 2.39
N CYS A 187 -15.18 -27.51 1.50
CA CYS A 187 -16.56 -27.94 1.36
C CYS A 187 -16.60 -29.46 1.38
N LEU A 188 -17.24 -30.05 2.40
CA LEU A 188 -17.24 -31.49 2.64
C LEU A 188 -18.65 -32.05 2.58
N ARG A 189 -18.78 -33.30 2.13
CA ARG A 189 -20.04 -34.05 2.10
C ARG A 189 -20.46 -34.43 3.52
N ARG A 190 -21.77 -34.59 3.75
CA ARG A 190 -22.32 -35.00 5.05
C ARG A 190 -21.67 -36.28 5.57
N THR A 191 -21.51 -37.28 4.71
CA THR A 191 -20.90 -38.57 5.06
C THR A 191 -19.49 -38.42 5.62
N THR A 192 -18.69 -37.54 5.02
CA THR A 192 -17.34 -37.21 5.49
C THR A 192 -17.37 -36.48 6.82
N ILE A 193 -18.28 -35.52 6.99
CA ILE A 193 -18.48 -34.79 8.26
C ILE A 193 -18.87 -35.73 9.40
N GLU A 194 -19.79 -36.66 9.17
CA GLU A 194 -20.22 -37.63 10.17
C GLU A 194 -19.07 -38.55 10.60
N LYS A 195 -18.29 -39.06 9.63
CA LYS A 195 -17.07 -39.85 9.90
C LYS A 195 -16.04 -39.05 10.70
N ILE A 196 -15.85 -37.76 10.38
CA ILE A 196 -14.95 -36.87 11.14
C ILE A 196 -15.42 -36.77 12.59
N LEU A 197 -16.71 -36.47 12.82
CA LEU A 197 -17.27 -36.36 14.17
C LEU A 197 -17.13 -37.68 14.95
N GLU A 198 -17.40 -38.82 14.31
CA GLU A 198 -17.19 -40.13 14.91
C GLU A 198 -15.72 -40.36 15.31
N MET A 199 -14.78 -40.07 14.41
CA MET A 199 -13.35 -40.22 14.67
C MET A 199 -12.90 -39.32 15.82
N THR A 200 -13.44 -38.09 15.96
CA THR A 200 -13.11 -37.22 17.10
C THR A 200 -13.54 -37.79 18.45
N ARG A 201 -14.58 -38.64 18.47
CA ARG A 201 -15.05 -39.34 19.68
C ARG A 201 -14.21 -40.58 19.99
N GLN A 202 -13.76 -41.28 18.96
CA GLN A 202 -12.96 -42.51 19.11
C GLN A 202 -11.47 -42.23 19.40
N ARG A 203 -10.88 -41.20 18.79
CA ARG A 203 -9.44 -40.90 18.84
C ARG A 203 -9.10 -39.73 19.75
N ALA A 204 -9.22 -39.95 21.06
CA ALA A 204 -8.87 -38.95 22.08
C ALA A 204 -7.38 -38.55 22.06
N ASP A 205 -6.51 -39.45 21.61
CA ASP A 205 -5.08 -39.23 21.38
C ASP A 205 -4.84 -38.15 20.32
N LEU A 206 -5.51 -38.23 19.17
CA LEU A 206 -5.43 -37.24 18.09
C LEU A 206 -5.92 -35.87 18.57
N MET A 207 -7.05 -35.83 19.29
CA MET A 207 -7.59 -34.59 19.86
C MET A 207 -6.61 -33.95 20.85
N ARG A 208 -5.93 -34.75 21.69
CA ARG A 208 -4.90 -34.27 22.61
C ARG A 208 -3.66 -33.75 21.88
N PHE A 209 -3.27 -34.42 20.80
CA PHE A 209 -2.17 -34.00 19.95
C PHE A 209 -2.44 -32.63 19.32
N CYS A 210 -3.54 -32.48 18.58
CA CYS A 210 -3.88 -31.25 17.87
C CYS A 210 -4.13 -30.06 18.80
N ARG A 211 -4.59 -30.29 20.05
CA ARG A 211 -4.78 -29.25 21.07
C ARG A 211 -3.55 -28.42 21.38
N THR A 212 -2.36 -28.98 21.15
CA THR A 212 -1.08 -28.34 21.44
C THR A 212 -0.18 -28.23 20.21
N SER A 213 -0.74 -28.47 19.02
CA SER A 213 -0.09 -28.17 17.74
C SER A 213 -0.29 -26.70 17.36
N TRP A 214 0.64 -26.13 16.60
CA TRP A 214 0.51 -24.77 16.07
C TRP A 214 -0.18 -24.76 14.70
N ILE A 215 -1.15 -23.86 14.52
CA ILE A 215 -2.00 -23.75 13.32
C ILE A 215 -2.69 -25.10 12.97
N PRO A 216 -3.40 -25.71 13.93
CA PRO A 216 -4.07 -26.98 13.69
C PRO A 216 -5.27 -26.86 12.74
N ASP A 217 -5.78 -25.65 12.50
CA ASP A 217 -6.87 -25.37 11.56
C ASP A 217 -6.50 -25.61 10.08
N GLU A 218 -5.21 -25.63 9.76
CA GLU A 218 -4.66 -25.97 8.44
C GLU A 218 -4.19 -27.43 8.32
N THR A 219 -4.27 -28.22 9.39
CA THR A 219 -3.79 -29.62 9.39
C THR A 219 -4.83 -30.63 9.85
N PHE A 220 -5.72 -30.27 10.79
CA PHE A 220 -6.65 -31.19 11.44
C PHE A 220 -7.63 -31.82 10.44
N PHE A 221 -8.40 -30.99 9.73
CA PHE A 221 -9.41 -31.49 8.80
C PHE A 221 -8.77 -32.16 7.59
N GLN A 222 -7.65 -31.64 7.10
CA GLN A 222 -6.88 -32.17 5.98
C GLN A 222 -6.40 -33.60 6.29
N THR A 223 -5.84 -33.78 7.48
CA THR A 223 -5.37 -35.09 7.95
C THR A 223 -6.53 -36.07 8.10
N LEU A 224 -7.64 -35.64 8.71
CA LEU A 224 -8.80 -36.50 8.90
C LEU A 224 -9.47 -36.90 7.58
N VAL A 225 -9.70 -35.97 6.67
CA VAL A 225 -10.33 -36.26 5.38
C VAL A 225 -9.45 -37.24 4.58
N ARG A 226 -8.14 -36.99 4.51
CA ARG A 226 -7.22 -37.89 3.79
C ARG A 226 -7.14 -39.29 4.41
N HIS A 227 -7.37 -39.41 5.71
CA HIS A 227 -7.41 -40.70 6.41
C HIS A 227 -8.74 -41.45 6.22
N LEU A 228 -9.86 -40.73 6.12
CA LEU A 228 -11.22 -41.29 6.13
C LEU A 228 -11.86 -41.47 4.74
N VAL A 229 -11.36 -40.75 3.74
CA VAL A 229 -11.96 -40.65 2.40
C VAL A 229 -10.98 -41.13 1.33
N PRO A 230 -11.41 -41.98 0.37
CA PRO A 230 -10.58 -42.39 -0.75
C PRO A 230 -10.09 -41.19 -1.57
N GLU A 231 -8.85 -41.26 -2.06
CA GLU A 231 -8.24 -40.17 -2.84
C GLU A 231 -9.05 -39.79 -4.08
N THR A 232 -9.71 -40.74 -4.73
CA THR A 232 -10.57 -40.51 -5.91
C THR A 232 -11.77 -39.61 -5.63
N GLU A 233 -12.21 -39.56 -4.37
CA GLU A 233 -13.32 -38.74 -3.88
C GLU A 233 -12.86 -37.43 -3.26
N ILE A 234 -11.56 -37.11 -3.34
CA ILE A 234 -11.00 -35.84 -2.87
C ILE A 234 -10.64 -34.98 -4.07
N ARG A 235 -11.03 -33.72 -4.04
CA ARG A 235 -10.53 -32.67 -4.93
C ARG A 235 -9.60 -31.80 -4.13
N ASN A 236 -8.30 -31.89 -4.45
CA ASN A 236 -7.23 -31.19 -3.77
C ASN A 236 -7.20 -29.69 -4.10
N ARG A 237 -8.26 -28.98 -3.70
CA ARG A 237 -8.44 -27.54 -3.88
C ARG A 237 -9.55 -27.03 -2.95
N THR A 238 -9.55 -25.74 -2.69
CA THR A 238 -10.67 -25.06 -2.05
C THR A 238 -11.70 -24.60 -3.10
N LEU A 239 -12.93 -24.33 -2.64
CA LEU A 239 -13.96 -23.63 -3.42
C LEU A 239 -14.03 -22.12 -3.09
N THR A 240 -13.19 -21.66 -2.16
CA THR A 240 -13.06 -20.25 -1.78
C THR A 240 -11.78 -19.68 -2.38
N PHE A 241 -11.92 -18.75 -3.32
CA PHE A 241 -10.83 -18.03 -3.95
C PHE A 241 -10.10 -17.16 -2.92
N LEU A 242 -8.79 -17.35 -2.83
CA LEU A 242 -7.89 -16.63 -1.94
C LEU A 242 -6.67 -16.24 -2.75
N MET A 243 -6.19 -15.02 -2.53
CA MET A 243 -4.89 -14.59 -3.04
C MET A 243 -4.02 -14.15 -1.89
N PHE A 244 -2.72 -14.41 -2.02
CA PHE A 244 -1.71 -13.93 -1.10
C PHE A 244 -0.78 -12.99 -1.85
N SER A 245 -0.34 -11.93 -1.17
CA SER A 245 0.78 -11.14 -1.65
C SER A 245 2.08 -11.94 -1.55
N ASP A 246 3.14 -11.47 -2.21
CA ASP A 246 4.46 -12.08 -2.16
C ASP A 246 5.05 -12.16 -0.74
N TYR A 247 4.51 -11.39 0.21
CA TYR A 247 4.87 -11.44 1.62
C TYR A 247 4.03 -12.45 2.43
N GLY A 248 3.21 -13.26 1.77
CA GLY A 248 2.33 -14.24 2.41
C GLY A 248 1.13 -13.63 3.14
N ILE A 249 0.77 -12.38 2.84
CA ILE A 249 -0.37 -11.69 3.46
C ILE A 249 -1.60 -11.85 2.55
N PRO A 250 -2.77 -12.28 3.07
CA PRO A 250 -3.99 -12.37 2.29
C PRO A 250 -4.37 -11.03 1.64
N VAL A 251 -4.66 -11.04 0.34
CA VAL A 251 -5.14 -9.88 -0.42
C VAL A 251 -6.58 -9.58 -0.04
N THR A 252 -6.91 -8.28 0.02
CA THR A 252 -8.28 -7.79 0.24
C THR A 252 -8.84 -7.23 -1.07
N PHE A 253 -10.05 -7.65 -1.44
CA PHE A 253 -10.76 -7.25 -2.64
C PHE A 253 -11.65 -6.02 -2.39
N TYR A 254 -11.67 -5.10 -3.35
CA TYR A 254 -12.41 -3.82 -3.32
C TYR A 254 -13.35 -3.68 -4.53
N ASN A 255 -14.10 -2.57 -4.62
CA ASN A 255 -15.16 -2.32 -5.61
C ASN A 255 -14.78 -2.61 -7.08
N ASP A 256 -13.52 -2.38 -7.44
CA ASP A 256 -12.94 -2.61 -8.77
C ASP A 256 -12.67 -4.09 -9.12
N HIS A 257 -12.82 -5.01 -8.18
CA HIS A 257 -12.47 -6.42 -8.37
C HIS A 257 -13.65 -7.32 -8.79
N TYR A 258 -14.85 -6.78 -9.03
CA TYR A 258 -16.04 -7.60 -9.33
C TYR A 258 -15.83 -8.55 -10.51
N ASP A 259 -15.41 -8.03 -11.68
CA ASP A 259 -15.28 -8.85 -12.89
C ASP A 259 -14.15 -9.89 -12.75
N LEU A 260 -13.07 -9.52 -12.06
CA LEU A 260 -12.00 -10.44 -11.71
C LEU A 260 -12.55 -11.63 -10.91
N LEU A 261 -13.37 -11.37 -9.89
CA LEU A 261 -13.93 -12.42 -9.04
C LEU A 261 -14.87 -13.35 -9.80
N LEU A 262 -15.74 -12.79 -10.65
CA LEU A 262 -16.68 -13.60 -11.44
C LEU A 262 -15.99 -14.49 -12.48
N ALA A 263 -14.81 -14.08 -12.97
CA ALA A 263 -14.02 -14.85 -13.92
C ALA A 263 -13.27 -16.05 -13.31
N GLN A 264 -13.25 -16.19 -11.98
CA GLN A 264 -12.55 -17.30 -11.31
C GLN A 264 -13.40 -18.56 -11.26
N ASP A 265 -12.73 -19.72 -11.29
CA ASP A 265 -13.37 -21.04 -11.14
C ASP A 265 -13.63 -21.39 -9.66
N TYR A 266 -14.19 -20.47 -8.88
CA TYR A 266 -14.47 -20.67 -7.45
C TYR A 266 -15.90 -20.24 -7.14
N LEU A 267 -16.44 -20.71 -6.01
CA LEU A 267 -17.82 -20.42 -5.60
C LEU A 267 -17.89 -19.19 -4.69
N PHE A 268 -16.90 -19.03 -3.83
CA PHE A 268 -16.75 -17.91 -2.91
C PHE A 268 -15.39 -17.23 -3.08
N ALA A 269 -15.25 -16.03 -2.54
CA ALA A 269 -13.96 -15.35 -2.44
C ALA A 269 -13.71 -14.79 -1.04
N ARG A 270 -12.44 -14.70 -0.68
CA ARG A 270 -11.95 -14.11 0.58
C ARG A 270 -10.61 -13.41 0.33
N LYS A 271 -10.38 -12.18 0.81
CA LYS A 271 -11.17 -11.40 1.78
C LYS A 271 -11.81 -10.19 1.12
N ILE A 272 -13.12 -9.99 1.30
CA ILE A 272 -13.78 -8.77 0.82
C ILE A 272 -13.58 -7.64 1.85
N SER A 273 -13.21 -6.44 1.40
CA SER A 273 -13.03 -5.29 2.30
C SER A 273 -14.36 -4.90 2.96
N PRO A 274 -14.35 -4.53 4.26
CA PRO A 274 -15.52 -3.96 4.93
C PRO A 274 -16.11 -2.75 4.19
N GLU A 275 -15.24 -1.91 3.62
CA GLU A 275 -15.54 -0.66 2.93
C GLU A 275 -15.98 -0.85 1.46
N ALA A 276 -15.90 -2.07 0.91
CA ALA A 276 -16.28 -2.38 -0.46
C ALA A 276 -17.80 -2.50 -0.65
N HIS A 277 -18.54 -1.43 -0.35
CA HIS A 277 -20.01 -1.43 -0.31
C HIS A 277 -20.64 -1.82 -1.66
N ASP A 278 -20.15 -1.28 -2.78
CA ASP A 278 -20.68 -1.57 -4.11
C ASP A 278 -20.43 -3.01 -4.51
N LEU A 279 -19.23 -3.54 -4.22
CA LEU A 279 -18.90 -4.94 -4.47
C LEU A 279 -19.84 -5.86 -3.68
N LYS A 280 -20.02 -5.60 -2.39
CA LYS A 280 -20.90 -6.39 -1.52
C LYS A 280 -22.34 -6.39 -2.02
N ALA A 281 -22.86 -5.22 -2.41
CA ALA A 281 -24.21 -5.09 -2.94
C ALA A 281 -24.40 -5.86 -4.26
N ARG A 282 -23.43 -5.75 -5.18
CA ARG A 282 -23.46 -6.47 -6.47
C ARG A 282 -23.36 -7.99 -6.29
N LEU A 283 -22.48 -8.47 -5.40
CA LEU A 283 -22.36 -9.90 -5.11
C LEU A 283 -23.59 -10.46 -4.39
N GLY A 284 -24.17 -9.70 -3.47
CA GLY A 284 -25.42 -10.09 -2.81
C GLY A 284 -26.59 -10.22 -3.79
N SER A 285 -26.70 -9.27 -4.74
CA SER A 285 -27.71 -9.32 -5.81
C SER A 285 -27.45 -10.48 -6.77
N LEU A 286 -26.18 -10.74 -7.10
CA LEU A 286 -25.77 -11.86 -7.95
C LEU A 286 -26.14 -13.20 -7.33
N TYR A 287 -25.92 -13.41 -6.04
CA TYR A 287 -26.17 -14.71 -5.42
C TYR A 287 -27.64 -15.16 -5.56
N ALA A 288 -28.58 -14.22 -5.50
CA ALA A 288 -30.01 -14.47 -5.67
C ALA A 288 -30.47 -14.54 -7.14
N ALA A 289 -29.61 -14.18 -8.11
CA ALA A 289 -29.96 -14.18 -9.52
C ALA A 289 -30.06 -15.61 -10.09
N LYS A 290 -30.82 -15.76 -11.19
CA LYS A 290 -31.02 -17.03 -11.90
C LYS A 290 -30.67 -16.88 -13.38
N GLY A 291 -30.27 -17.98 -14.02
CA GLY A 291 -29.98 -18.02 -15.46
C GLY A 291 -28.72 -17.24 -15.86
N VAL A 292 -27.83 -16.94 -14.90
CA VAL A 292 -26.57 -16.24 -15.17
C VAL A 292 -25.54 -17.22 -15.73
N GLN A 293 -24.98 -16.91 -16.90
CA GLN A 293 -23.85 -17.64 -17.47
C GLN A 293 -22.53 -17.00 -17.03
N PHE A 294 -21.59 -17.81 -16.54
CA PHE A 294 -20.27 -17.34 -16.13
C PHE A 294 -19.22 -17.72 -17.17
N GLN A 295 -18.45 -16.73 -17.63
CA GLN A 295 -17.25 -16.97 -18.43
C GLN A 295 -16.05 -17.13 -17.49
N ILE A 296 -15.59 -18.37 -17.34
CA ILE A 296 -14.48 -18.70 -16.44
C ILE A 296 -13.17 -18.66 -17.23
N SER A 297 -12.32 -17.68 -16.93
CA SER A 297 -10.96 -17.62 -17.48
C SER A 297 -9.92 -18.19 -16.52
N ASN A 298 -10.18 -18.10 -15.21
CA ASN A 298 -9.26 -18.50 -14.14
C ASN A 298 -7.87 -17.81 -14.19
N GLU A 299 -7.80 -16.64 -14.84
CA GLU A 299 -6.55 -15.88 -15.01
C GLU A 299 -6.27 -14.91 -13.85
N GLY A 300 -7.11 -14.88 -12.82
CA GLY A 300 -7.09 -13.83 -11.79
C GLY A 300 -5.78 -13.76 -11.02
N ALA A 301 -5.22 -14.93 -10.63
CA ALA A 301 -3.94 -15.00 -9.93
C ALA A 301 -2.78 -14.49 -10.80
N ASN A 302 -2.72 -14.93 -12.07
CA ASN A 302 -1.68 -14.53 -13.01
C ASN A 302 -1.77 -13.04 -13.35
N LEU A 303 -2.99 -12.52 -13.58
CA LEU A 303 -3.23 -11.11 -13.83
C LEU A 303 -2.85 -10.26 -12.61
N PHE A 304 -3.22 -10.70 -11.40
CA PHE A 304 -2.86 -10.01 -10.17
C PHE A 304 -1.34 -9.97 -9.97
N GLN A 305 -0.64 -11.09 -10.17
CA GLN A 305 0.81 -11.16 -10.09
C GLN A 305 1.45 -10.22 -11.12
N PHE A 306 1.02 -10.29 -12.38
CA PHE A 306 1.49 -9.41 -13.44
C PHE A 306 1.27 -7.93 -13.09
N LEU A 307 0.06 -7.54 -12.67
CA LEU A 307 -0.24 -6.16 -12.29
C LEU A 307 0.57 -5.71 -11.06
N THR A 308 0.83 -6.60 -10.11
CA THR A 308 1.64 -6.31 -8.92
C THR A 308 3.10 -6.09 -9.29
N GLU A 309 3.69 -6.95 -10.12
CA GLU A 309 5.05 -6.80 -10.65
C GLU A 309 5.19 -5.53 -11.50
N ARG A 310 4.21 -5.27 -12.35
CA ARG A 310 4.13 -4.01 -13.11
C ARG A 310 4.01 -2.81 -12.19
N GLY A 311 3.26 -2.88 -11.09
CA GLY A 311 3.20 -1.82 -10.08
C GLY A 311 4.52 -1.52 -9.38
N ARG A 312 5.30 -2.55 -9.06
CA ARG A 312 6.65 -2.37 -8.48
C ARG A 312 7.60 -1.64 -9.41
N SER A 313 7.53 -1.96 -10.69
CA SER A 313 8.30 -1.32 -11.76
C SER A 313 7.68 -0.01 -12.26
N GLY A 314 6.61 0.49 -11.61
CA GLY A 314 5.97 1.76 -11.97
C GLY A 314 5.15 1.73 -13.26
N ARG A 315 4.73 0.55 -13.72
CA ARG A 315 4.08 0.28 -15.00
C ARG A 315 2.71 -0.43 -14.89
N ARG A 316 2.03 -0.35 -13.73
CA ARG A 316 0.77 -1.11 -13.48
C ARG A 316 -0.33 -0.82 -14.50
N PHE A 317 -0.58 0.46 -14.76
CA PHE A 317 -1.62 0.94 -15.67
C PHE A 317 -1.10 2.06 -16.58
N ALA A 318 -0.32 2.99 -16.01
CA ALA A 318 0.49 3.97 -16.72
C ALA A 318 1.87 4.06 -16.04
N ARG A 319 2.85 4.73 -16.68
CA ARG A 319 4.12 5.09 -16.01
C ARG A 319 3.81 5.95 -14.78
N ARG A 320 4.61 5.86 -13.71
CA ARG A 320 4.45 6.74 -12.53
C ARG A 320 4.43 8.20 -13.00
N PHE A 321 3.56 9.03 -12.41
CA PHE A 321 3.42 10.41 -12.87
C PHE A 321 4.77 11.15 -12.83
N TRP A 322 5.58 10.97 -11.79
CA TRP A 322 6.94 11.51 -11.71
C TRP A 322 7.97 10.89 -12.69
N GLU A 323 7.73 9.67 -13.18
CA GLU A 323 8.55 9.06 -14.26
C GLU A 323 8.16 9.57 -15.65
N THR A 324 6.96 10.17 -15.77
CA THR A 324 6.51 10.89 -16.96
C THR A 324 7.01 12.36 -16.95
N GLU A 325 7.52 12.82 -15.81
CA GLU A 325 7.84 14.23 -15.50
C GLU A 325 9.33 14.49 -15.21
N SER A 326 10.25 13.71 -15.78
CA SER A 326 11.68 14.06 -15.68
C SER A 326 12.07 15.26 -16.55
N SER A 327 11.11 15.91 -17.21
CA SER A 327 11.35 17.06 -18.09
C SER A 327 10.28 18.14 -17.90
N LEU A 328 10.71 19.40 -18.02
CA LEU A 328 9.85 20.57 -17.97
C LEU A 328 8.98 20.67 -19.24
N GLY A 329 9.47 20.13 -20.37
CA GLY A 329 8.78 20.13 -21.66
C GLY A 329 9.52 21.00 -22.69
N ARG A 330 9.47 20.61 -23.98
CA ARG A 330 10.18 21.31 -25.06
C ARG A 330 9.63 22.70 -25.37
N GLU A 331 8.37 22.96 -25.01
CA GLU A 331 7.66 24.21 -25.31
C GLU A 331 7.88 25.26 -24.21
N ARG A 332 8.52 24.89 -23.09
CA ARG A 332 8.71 25.77 -21.93
C ARG A 332 10.06 26.44 -21.92
N GLU A 333 10.05 27.67 -21.41
CA GLU A 333 11.23 28.51 -21.21
C GLU A 333 11.42 28.84 -19.72
N LEU A 334 12.51 28.32 -19.14
CA LEU A 334 12.92 28.63 -17.78
C LEU A 334 14.02 29.68 -17.77
N MET A 335 13.79 30.79 -17.06
CA MET A 335 14.72 31.90 -16.94
C MET A 335 15.26 31.96 -15.51
N ILE A 336 16.56 31.78 -15.34
CA ILE A 336 17.22 31.76 -14.03
C ILE A 336 17.96 33.09 -13.83
N VAL A 337 17.67 33.79 -12.73
CA VAL A 337 18.41 34.97 -12.28
C VAL A 337 19.32 34.55 -11.13
N ALA A 338 20.63 34.53 -11.37
CA ALA A 338 21.64 34.19 -10.38
C ALA A 338 22.26 35.45 -9.78
N CYS A 339 22.14 35.64 -8.47
CA CYS A 339 22.74 36.78 -7.78
C CYS A 339 23.00 36.46 -6.30
N LYS A 340 24.18 36.82 -5.79
CA LYS A 340 24.53 36.65 -4.38
C LYS A 340 23.90 37.73 -3.48
N LYS A 341 23.73 38.97 -3.98
CA LYS A 341 22.93 40.00 -3.29
C LYS A 341 21.44 39.75 -3.55
N TRP A 342 20.81 38.92 -2.71
CA TRP A 342 19.44 38.45 -2.95
C TRP A 342 18.41 39.58 -3.11
N HIS A 343 18.56 40.68 -2.38
CA HIS A 343 17.68 41.85 -2.50
C HIS A 343 17.75 42.51 -3.89
N VAL A 344 18.92 42.53 -4.55
CA VAL A 344 19.08 43.07 -5.92
C VAL A 344 18.28 42.22 -6.91
N ALA A 345 18.40 40.89 -6.84
CA ALA A 345 17.63 40.00 -7.71
C ALA A 345 16.12 40.10 -7.44
N LYS A 346 15.69 40.15 -6.18
CA LYS A 346 14.27 40.34 -5.82
C LYS A 346 13.72 41.65 -6.40
N ARG A 347 14.46 42.77 -6.28
CA ARG A 347 14.07 44.06 -6.87
C ARG A 347 14.01 44.01 -8.39
N LEU A 348 15.02 43.41 -9.04
CA LEU A 348 15.03 43.25 -10.50
C LEU A 348 13.80 42.47 -10.97
N VAL A 349 13.56 41.31 -10.36
CA VAL A 349 12.46 40.42 -10.72
C VAL A 349 11.10 41.05 -10.45
N ALA A 350 10.95 41.80 -9.35
CA ALA A 350 9.73 42.59 -9.10
C ALA A 350 9.48 43.61 -10.21
N GLY A 351 10.52 44.31 -10.68
CA GLY A 351 10.42 45.23 -11.81
C GLY A 351 10.08 44.53 -13.14
N ILE A 352 10.67 43.35 -13.39
CA ILE A 352 10.33 42.52 -14.55
C ILE A 352 8.86 42.12 -14.51
N ARG A 353 8.36 41.64 -13.36
CA ARG A 353 6.95 41.25 -13.16
C ARG A 353 6.01 42.41 -13.49
N GLN A 354 6.31 43.62 -13.00
CA GLN A 354 5.49 44.81 -13.26
C GLN A 354 5.43 45.20 -14.74
N LYS A 355 6.50 44.96 -15.50
CA LYS A 355 6.58 45.35 -16.92
C LYS A 355 6.13 44.28 -17.90
N THR A 356 6.26 43.01 -17.54
CA THR A 356 6.09 41.87 -18.46
C THR A 356 4.97 40.92 -18.08
N ASN A 357 4.42 41.03 -16.86
CA ASN A 357 3.52 40.05 -16.25
C ASN A 357 4.08 38.62 -16.18
N LEU A 358 5.39 38.42 -16.42
CA LEU A 358 5.99 37.10 -16.30
C LEU A 358 5.95 36.65 -14.84
N PRO A 359 5.45 35.44 -14.52
CA PRO A 359 5.49 34.92 -13.17
C PRO A 359 6.95 34.68 -12.77
N ALA A 360 7.24 34.99 -11.53
CA ALA A 360 8.57 34.83 -11.00
C ALA A 360 8.56 34.38 -9.54
N VAL A 361 9.47 33.47 -9.21
CA VAL A 361 9.58 32.86 -7.88
C VAL A 361 10.98 33.09 -7.33
N GLU A 362 11.05 33.73 -6.18
CA GLU A 362 12.29 34.18 -5.57
C GLU A 362 12.93 33.07 -4.74
N TYR A 363 14.17 32.69 -5.06
CA TYR A 363 15.06 31.85 -4.22
C TYR A 363 14.41 30.56 -3.70
N LEU A 364 13.55 29.92 -4.50
CA LEU A 364 12.71 28.81 -4.03
C LEU A 364 13.47 27.59 -3.50
N PHE A 365 14.72 27.41 -3.92
CA PHE A 365 15.60 26.32 -3.47
C PHE A 365 16.55 26.75 -2.34
N ASN A 366 16.57 28.04 -1.98
CA ASN A 366 17.49 28.62 -1.01
C ASN A 366 16.76 29.16 0.24
N GLU A 367 15.53 29.65 0.10
CA GLU A 367 14.74 30.28 1.17
C GLU A 367 13.48 29.45 1.47
N GLU A 368 13.37 28.95 2.71
CA GLU A 368 12.23 28.09 3.09
C GLU A 368 10.92 28.88 3.14
N GLU A 369 10.99 30.17 3.49
CA GLU A 369 9.86 31.10 3.58
C GLU A 369 9.37 31.64 2.22
N THR A 370 9.96 31.20 1.09
CA THR A 370 9.48 31.61 -0.23
C THR A 370 7.99 31.33 -0.38
N PRO A 371 7.17 32.34 -0.74
CA PRO A 371 5.74 32.14 -0.95
C PRO A 371 5.50 31.26 -2.18
N LEU A 372 4.94 30.07 -1.95
CA LEU A 372 4.63 29.08 -2.98
C LEU A 372 3.16 28.65 -2.87
N PRO A 373 2.49 28.36 -4.00
CA PRO A 373 1.14 27.79 -3.97
C PRO A 373 1.14 26.38 -3.34
N ASP A 374 -0.05 25.87 -3.01
CA ASP A 374 -0.13 24.48 -2.55
C ASP A 374 0.10 23.51 -3.72
N LEU A 375 1.23 22.81 -3.67
CA LEU A 375 1.69 21.87 -4.69
C LEU A 375 1.76 20.44 -4.12
N GLY A 376 0.83 20.08 -3.24
CA GLY A 376 0.72 18.71 -2.73
C GLY A 376 1.83 18.32 -1.74
N GLY A 377 2.37 19.31 -1.02
CA GLY A 377 3.36 19.12 0.05
C GLY A 377 4.81 18.93 -0.41
N ILE A 378 5.09 19.03 -1.72
CA ILE A 378 6.44 19.01 -2.29
C ILE A 378 7.19 20.32 -2.02
N GLN A 379 6.44 21.42 -1.92
CA GLN A 379 6.91 22.77 -1.64
C GLN A 379 7.25 22.99 -0.15
N SER A 380 6.98 22.03 0.74
CA SER A 380 6.95 22.28 2.19
C SER A 380 8.33 22.47 2.83
N THR A 381 9.40 21.87 2.29
CA THR A 381 10.76 21.99 2.84
C THR A 381 11.81 22.05 1.74
N LEU A 382 12.95 22.71 2.00
CA LEU A 382 14.05 22.83 1.02
C LEU A 382 14.54 21.46 0.53
N ILE A 383 14.64 20.47 1.42
CA ILE A 383 15.07 19.10 1.07
C ILE A 383 14.12 18.47 0.05
N LYS A 384 12.80 18.62 0.22
CA LYS A 384 11.82 18.09 -0.72
C LYS A 384 11.86 18.83 -2.06
N ARG A 385 11.98 20.16 -2.02
CA ARG A 385 12.11 21.01 -3.21
C ARG A 385 13.33 20.58 -4.04
N ALA A 386 14.51 20.48 -3.41
CA ALA A 386 15.75 20.08 -4.07
C ALA A 386 15.69 18.65 -4.64
N ARG A 387 15.07 17.70 -3.91
CA ARG A 387 14.89 16.31 -4.36
C ARG A 387 14.01 16.19 -5.60
N HIS A 388 13.03 17.07 -5.73
CA HIS A 388 12.01 17.02 -6.80
C HIS A 388 11.98 18.28 -7.66
N LYS A 389 13.15 18.92 -7.87
CA LYS A 389 13.33 20.20 -8.58
C LYS A 389 12.54 20.34 -9.88
N ARG A 390 12.63 19.37 -10.81
CA ARG A 390 11.93 19.45 -12.11
C ARG A 390 10.42 19.34 -11.99
N ALA A 391 9.94 18.43 -11.14
CA ALA A 391 8.50 18.28 -10.88
C ALA A 391 7.93 19.56 -10.26
N LEU A 392 8.64 20.13 -9.27
CA LEU A 392 8.24 21.39 -8.64
C LEU A 392 8.13 22.54 -9.65
N ILE A 393 9.15 22.74 -10.51
CA ILE A 393 9.11 23.79 -11.54
C ILE A 393 7.99 23.53 -12.55
N ARG A 394 7.79 22.28 -12.98
CA ARG A 394 6.67 21.91 -13.86
C ARG A 394 5.31 22.26 -13.25
N MET A 395 5.11 21.93 -11.98
CA MET A 395 3.87 22.28 -11.28
C MET A 395 3.67 23.79 -11.16
N LEU A 396 4.76 24.58 -11.07
CA LEU A 396 4.67 26.04 -11.10
C LEU A 396 4.27 26.55 -12.49
N PHE A 397 4.81 25.97 -13.57
CA PHE A 397 4.33 26.28 -14.93
C PHE A 397 2.83 25.99 -15.07
N ASP A 398 2.38 24.82 -14.60
CA ASP A 398 0.97 24.42 -14.64
C ASP A 398 0.08 25.34 -13.78
N TYR A 399 0.54 25.71 -12.58
CA TYR A 399 -0.20 26.58 -11.66
C TYR A 399 -0.37 28.00 -12.18
N TYR A 400 0.70 28.58 -12.76
CA TYR A 400 0.66 29.92 -13.33
C TYR A 400 0.07 29.98 -14.75
N ASP A 401 -0.29 28.83 -15.32
CA ASP A 401 -0.79 28.69 -16.70
C ASP A 401 0.10 29.45 -17.71
N THR A 402 1.40 29.14 -17.69
CA THR A 402 2.44 29.84 -18.46
C THR A 402 3.43 28.86 -19.07
N ASP A 403 4.03 29.26 -20.19
CA ASP A 403 5.20 28.58 -20.77
C ASP A 403 6.52 29.27 -20.42
N ARG A 404 6.48 30.42 -19.74
CA ARG A 404 7.66 31.22 -19.37
C ARG A 404 7.66 31.49 -17.87
N LEU A 405 8.71 31.10 -17.18
CA LEU A 405 8.83 31.25 -15.72
C LEU A 405 10.22 31.77 -15.34
N ILE A 406 10.27 32.74 -14.43
CA ILE A 406 11.52 33.24 -13.86
C ILE A 406 11.73 32.64 -12.47
N ILE A 407 12.95 32.19 -12.18
CA ILE A 407 13.35 31.80 -10.82
C ILE A 407 14.63 32.52 -10.41
N CYS A 408 14.75 32.88 -9.13
CA CYS A 408 16.04 33.30 -8.57
C CYS A 408 16.78 32.12 -7.96
N ALA A 409 18.10 32.09 -8.13
CA ALA A 409 18.97 31.09 -7.54
C ALA A 409 20.23 31.75 -6.95
N ASP A 410 20.76 31.15 -5.88
CA ASP A 410 22.08 31.53 -5.38
C ASP A 410 23.19 31.04 -6.35
N PRO A 411 24.24 31.83 -6.63
CA PRO A 411 25.36 31.40 -7.48
C PRO A 411 26.07 30.13 -7.02
N SER A 412 26.03 29.81 -5.71
CA SER A 412 26.58 28.57 -5.17
C SER A 412 25.89 27.29 -5.68
N GLU A 413 24.64 27.40 -6.16
CA GLU A 413 23.82 26.27 -6.62
C GLU A 413 24.10 25.87 -8.08
N LEU A 414 25.37 25.74 -8.46
CA LEU A 414 25.77 25.38 -9.82
C LEU A 414 25.17 24.03 -10.27
N GLY A 415 25.04 23.08 -9.34
CA GLY A 415 24.42 21.77 -9.62
C GLY A 415 22.93 21.86 -9.98
N LEU A 416 22.22 22.85 -9.42
CA LEU A 416 20.83 23.14 -9.79
C LEU A 416 20.75 23.68 -11.23
N MET A 417 21.65 24.60 -11.58
CA MET A 417 21.72 25.18 -12.93
C MET A 417 22.00 24.09 -13.95
N HIS A 418 23.03 23.25 -13.75
CA HIS A 418 23.33 22.12 -14.65
C HIS A 418 22.14 21.16 -14.82
N ASP A 419 21.37 20.92 -13.75
CA ASP A 419 20.19 20.08 -13.85
C ASP A 419 19.16 20.66 -14.81
N PHE A 420 18.82 21.94 -14.70
CA PHE A 420 17.86 22.58 -15.59
C PHE A 420 18.38 22.77 -17.02
N PHE A 421 19.69 23.01 -17.19
CA PHE A 421 20.31 23.09 -18.52
C PHE A 421 20.44 21.73 -19.22
N SER A 422 20.40 20.62 -18.47
CA SER A 422 20.35 19.27 -19.04
C SER A 422 18.94 18.83 -19.44
N ASP A 423 17.91 19.65 -19.16
CA ASP A 423 16.55 19.36 -19.58
C ASP A 423 16.29 19.72 -21.06
N ARG A 424 15.13 19.31 -21.58
CA ARG A 424 14.70 19.62 -22.95
C ARG A 424 14.03 20.99 -23.11
N SER A 425 13.75 21.71 -22.03
CA SER A 425 13.25 23.09 -22.06
C SER A 425 14.31 24.07 -22.55
N VAL A 426 13.87 25.24 -23.01
CA VAL A 426 14.77 26.36 -23.26
C VAL A 426 15.14 26.97 -21.91
N THR A 427 16.40 26.86 -21.51
CA THR A 427 16.88 27.48 -20.25
C THR A 427 17.75 28.70 -20.57
N ARG A 428 17.54 29.80 -19.86
CA ARG A 428 18.37 31.02 -19.93
C ARG A 428 18.89 31.37 -18.55
N LEU A 429 20.10 31.91 -18.50
CA LEU A 429 20.74 32.33 -17.26
C LEU A 429 21.14 33.80 -17.35
N LEU A 430 20.72 34.59 -16.37
CA LEU A 430 21.18 35.95 -16.14
C LEU A 430 21.94 35.98 -14.82
N GLU A 431 23.24 36.22 -14.89
CA GLU A 431 24.04 36.48 -13.70
C GLU A 431 24.12 37.99 -13.42
N ILE A 432 23.90 38.39 -12.17
CA ILE A 432 24.07 39.77 -11.71
C ILE A 432 25.32 39.85 -10.83
N GLU A 433 26.39 40.41 -11.40
CA GLU A 433 27.63 40.68 -10.69
C GLU A 433 27.51 42.00 -9.90
N CYS A 434 27.58 41.89 -8.59
CA CYS A 434 27.52 43.01 -7.66
C CYS A 434 28.87 43.25 -6.99
N GLN A 435 29.10 44.47 -6.50
CA GLN A 435 30.20 44.77 -5.61
C GLN A 435 29.83 44.43 -4.17
N PHE A 436 30.79 43.91 -3.40
CA PHE A 436 30.59 43.54 -2.01
C PHE A 436 31.43 44.41 -1.10
N THR A 437 30.75 45.19 -0.27
CA THR A 437 31.38 45.90 0.85
C THR A 437 31.74 44.90 1.96
N ASP A 438 32.63 45.28 2.88
CA ASP A 438 32.94 44.43 4.03
C ASP A 438 31.68 44.16 4.88
N THR A 439 30.76 45.14 5.00
CA THR A 439 29.48 44.97 5.68
C THR A 439 28.61 43.87 5.04
N ASP A 440 28.58 43.81 3.71
CA ASP A 440 27.84 42.77 2.97
C ASP A 440 28.40 41.38 3.27
N LEU A 441 29.73 41.25 3.26
CA LEU A 441 30.42 40.00 3.51
C LEU A 441 30.22 39.52 4.96
N ILE A 442 30.21 40.44 5.92
CA ILE A 442 29.89 40.13 7.33
C ILE A 442 28.44 39.65 7.46
N GLY A 443 27.50 40.32 6.78
CA GLY A 443 26.09 39.90 6.74
C GLY A 443 25.92 38.51 6.13
N HIS A 444 26.64 38.21 5.05
CA HIS A 444 26.68 36.88 4.45
C HIS A 444 27.24 35.83 5.43
N ALA A 445 28.40 36.08 6.03
CA ALA A 445 29.05 35.18 7.00
C ALA A 445 28.12 34.80 8.17
N ARG A 446 27.33 35.75 8.67
CA ARG A 446 26.31 35.49 9.70
C ARG A 446 25.21 34.56 9.22
N ARG A 447 24.67 34.79 8.01
CA ARG A 447 23.58 33.98 7.44
C ARG A 447 24.00 32.54 7.18
N VAL A 448 25.21 32.31 6.69
CA VAL A 448 25.73 30.96 6.42
C VAL A 448 26.32 30.28 7.67
N GLY A 449 26.22 30.92 8.85
CA GLY A 449 26.68 30.35 10.12
C GLY A 449 28.20 30.34 10.32
N LEU A 450 28.96 31.07 9.50
CA LEU A 450 30.42 31.18 9.60
C LEU A 450 30.87 32.20 10.68
N TYR A 451 29.97 33.07 11.15
CA TYR A 451 30.25 34.08 12.17
C TYR A 451 29.07 34.27 13.12
N GLY A 452 29.28 34.10 14.43
CA GLY A 452 28.25 34.23 15.48
C GLY A 452 28.46 35.44 16.41
N GLU A 453 27.48 35.74 17.26
CA GLU A 453 27.50 36.91 18.17
C GLU A 453 28.66 36.89 19.18
N GLN A 454 29.23 35.72 19.48
CA GLN A 454 30.36 35.55 20.42
C GLN A 454 31.73 35.48 19.72
N SER A 455 31.79 35.61 18.39
CA SER A 455 33.02 35.50 17.61
C SER A 455 33.84 36.80 17.64
N GLY A 456 35.12 36.72 18.03
CA GLY A 456 36.03 37.88 18.11
C GLY A 456 36.31 38.53 16.75
N SER A 457 36.56 39.84 16.75
CA SER A 457 36.79 40.65 15.53
C SER A 457 37.97 40.20 14.68
N GLU A 458 39.00 39.60 15.29
CA GLU A 458 40.19 39.11 14.58
C GLU A 458 39.90 37.89 13.67
N ALA A 459 38.96 37.03 14.07
CA ALA A 459 38.54 35.89 13.25
C ALA A 459 37.78 36.36 11.99
N LEU A 460 36.97 37.41 12.12
CA LEU A 460 36.24 38.01 11.01
C LEU A 460 37.18 38.58 9.94
N VAL A 461 38.21 39.33 10.37
CA VAL A 461 39.22 39.92 9.46
C VAL A 461 39.96 38.84 8.64
N ARG A 462 40.19 37.65 9.21
CA ARG A 462 40.80 36.52 8.51
C ARG A 462 39.85 35.80 7.55
N LEU A 463 38.54 35.83 7.81
CA LEU A 463 37.51 35.17 6.99
C LEU A 463 37.08 36.00 5.77
N LEU A 464 37.05 37.33 5.87
CA LEU A 464 36.56 38.20 4.80
C LEU A 464 37.25 37.99 3.43
N PRO A 465 38.60 37.85 3.34
CA PRO A 465 39.25 37.54 2.07
C PRO A 465 38.85 36.18 1.51
N ALA A 466 38.64 35.18 2.36
CA ALA A 466 38.23 33.84 1.92
C ALA A 466 36.80 33.84 1.36
N ILE A 467 35.86 34.51 2.03
CA ILE A 467 34.47 34.67 1.54
C ILE A 467 34.46 35.49 0.24
N ARG A 468 35.27 36.54 0.13
CA ARG A 468 35.38 37.32 -1.10
C ARG A 468 35.89 36.46 -2.27
N ASN A 469 36.92 35.67 -2.04
CA ASN A 469 37.44 34.74 -3.05
C ASN A 469 36.41 33.66 -3.41
N GLU A 470 35.67 33.12 -2.43
CA GLU A 470 34.62 32.14 -2.67
C GLU A 470 33.50 32.70 -3.58
N ILE A 471 33.02 33.92 -3.30
CA ILE A 471 32.01 34.58 -4.14
C ILE A 471 32.54 34.84 -5.56
N MET A 472 33.82 35.22 -5.68
CA MET A 472 34.46 35.38 -7.00
C MET A 472 34.54 34.03 -7.72
N ASP A 473 35.00 32.97 -7.04
CA ASP A 473 35.10 31.62 -7.57
C ASP A 473 33.72 31.06 -8.01
N GLU A 474 32.64 31.36 -7.28
CA GLU A 474 31.27 31.00 -7.68
C GLU A 474 30.89 31.62 -9.04
N SER A 475 31.16 32.92 -9.22
CA SER A 475 30.95 33.63 -10.49
C SER A 475 31.83 33.06 -11.61
N ASP A 476 33.09 32.77 -11.31
CA ASP A 476 34.05 32.18 -12.27
C ASP A 476 33.58 30.81 -12.73
N ARG A 477 33.09 29.98 -11.81
CA ARG A 477 32.54 28.64 -12.11
C ARG A 477 31.29 28.69 -12.97
N ILE A 478 30.39 29.66 -12.77
CA ILE A 478 29.22 29.86 -13.64
C ILE A 478 29.66 30.21 -15.07
N ARG A 479 30.69 31.06 -15.19
CA ARG A 479 31.24 31.46 -16.50
C ARG A 479 31.92 30.28 -17.19
N ASP A 480 32.73 29.52 -16.46
CA ASP A 480 33.45 28.36 -16.97
C ASP A 480 32.53 27.19 -17.33
N ALA A 481 31.33 27.13 -16.73
CA ALA A 481 30.32 26.12 -17.06
C ALA A 481 29.77 26.24 -18.48
N GLY A 482 29.96 27.38 -19.16
CA GLY A 482 29.64 27.54 -20.58
C GLY A 482 28.15 27.39 -20.91
N PHE A 483 27.26 27.82 -20.01
CA PHE A 483 25.82 27.67 -20.21
C PHE A 483 25.33 28.39 -21.49
N PRO A 484 24.50 27.75 -22.33
CA PRO A 484 23.90 28.41 -23.48
C PRO A 484 22.97 29.54 -23.03
N ASN A 485 22.83 30.59 -23.84
CA ASN A 485 22.00 31.77 -23.55
C ASN A 485 22.36 32.52 -22.25
N TYR A 486 23.57 32.34 -21.73
CA TYR A 486 24.08 33.08 -20.57
C TYR A 486 24.24 34.58 -20.89
N GLN A 487 23.67 35.44 -20.04
CA GLN A 487 23.83 36.89 -20.05
C GLN A 487 24.36 37.36 -18.70
N ARG A 488 25.05 38.51 -18.69
CA ARG A 488 25.65 39.05 -17.47
C ARG A 488 25.35 40.53 -17.31
N MET A 489 24.75 40.89 -16.19
CA MET A 489 24.64 42.27 -15.72
C MET A 489 25.73 42.57 -14.71
N ARG A 490 26.18 43.82 -14.69
CA ARG A 490 27.14 44.30 -13.68
C ARG A 490 26.61 45.56 -13.04
N GLU A 491 26.78 45.65 -11.74
CA GLU A 491 26.51 46.88 -10.98
C GLU A 491 27.32 48.08 -11.50
N THR A 492 28.54 47.84 -11.99
CA THR A 492 29.43 48.87 -12.55
C THR A 492 29.14 49.24 -14.00
N ALA A 493 28.26 48.51 -14.69
CA ALA A 493 27.92 48.77 -16.08
C ALA A 493 26.85 49.87 -16.20
N THR A 494 26.85 50.58 -17.31
CA THR A 494 25.83 51.58 -17.60
C THR A 494 24.44 50.93 -17.74
N PRO A 495 23.34 51.64 -17.43
CA PRO A 495 21.99 51.12 -17.64
C PRO A 495 21.76 50.64 -19.09
N GLU A 496 22.37 51.30 -20.07
CA GLU A 496 22.31 50.94 -21.49
C GLU A 496 22.98 49.59 -21.78
N GLU A 497 24.13 49.30 -21.16
CA GLU A 497 24.82 48.01 -21.28
C GLU A 497 24.00 46.90 -20.64
N ASN A 498 23.52 47.11 -19.42
CA ASN A 498 22.66 46.16 -18.71
C ASN A 498 21.35 45.92 -19.46
N ALA A 499 20.76 46.94 -20.08
CA ALA A 499 19.56 46.82 -20.90
C ALA A 499 19.77 45.91 -22.13
N ARG A 500 20.96 45.89 -22.75
CA ARG A 500 21.25 44.96 -23.86
C ARG A 500 21.22 43.50 -23.38
N GLN A 501 21.72 43.24 -22.17
CA GLN A 501 21.76 41.90 -21.57
C GLN A 501 20.36 41.45 -21.17
N LEU A 502 19.57 42.34 -20.54
CA LEU A 502 18.18 42.10 -20.20
C LEU A 502 17.29 41.86 -21.43
N SER A 503 17.49 42.64 -22.50
CA SER A 503 16.76 42.46 -23.77
C SER A 503 16.98 41.05 -24.34
N LYS A 504 18.22 40.54 -24.31
CA LYS A 504 18.54 39.17 -24.73
C LYS A 504 17.98 38.11 -23.78
N PHE A 505 18.05 38.34 -22.46
CA PHE A 505 17.56 37.39 -21.47
C PHE A 505 16.03 37.24 -21.53
N LEU A 506 15.30 38.36 -21.54
CA LEU A 506 13.83 38.39 -21.49
C LEU A 506 13.18 38.34 -22.87
N THR A 507 13.95 38.47 -23.95
CA THR A 507 13.45 38.63 -25.33
C THR A 507 12.48 39.83 -25.42
N LEU A 508 12.92 40.99 -24.95
CA LEU A 508 12.15 42.25 -24.93
C LEU A 508 12.78 43.30 -25.82
N SER A 509 12.00 44.33 -26.16
CA SER A 509 12.52 45.53 -26.82
C SER A 509 13.61 46.18 -25.96
N HIS A 510 14.57 46.84 -26.61
CA HIS A 510 15.62 47.56 -25.88
C HIS A 510 15.05 48.66 -24.99
N PHE A 511 13.94 49.29 -25.40
CA PHE A 511 13.25 50.32 -24.63
C PHE A 511 12.70 49.77 -23.30
N ASP A 512 12.00 48.63 -23.34
CA ASP A 512 11.44 48.02 -22.14
C ASP A 512 12.53 47.48 -21.22
N ALA A 513 13.58 46.89 -21.81
CA ALA A 513 14.75 46.43 -21.06
C ALA A 513 15.50 47.59 -20.38
N LEU A 514 15.57 48.76 -21.02
CA LEU A 514 16.16 49.96 -20.43
C LEU A 514 15.32 50.51 -19.29
N ALA A 515 13.99 50.47 -19.39
CA ALA A 515 13.11 50.85 -18.29
C ALA A 515 13.32 49.95 -17.06
N ILE A 516 13.57 48.65 -17.25
CA ILE A 516 13.90 47.71 -16.16
C ILE A 516 15.32 47.98 -15.63
N ALA A 517 16.30 48.23 -16.49
CA ALA A 517 17.68 48.54 -16.07
C ALA A 517 17.80 49.84 -15.27
N ARG A 518 16.84 50.77 -15.42
CA ARG A 518 16.79 52.08 -14.75
C ARG A 518 15.89 52.12 -13.51
N ILE A 519 15.48 50.95 -12.98
CA ILE A 519 14.76 50.91 -11.70
C ILE A 519 15.57 51.65 -10.63
N GLU A 520 14.95 52.65 -10.00
CA GLU A 520 15.59 53.41 -8.93
C GLU A 520 16.03 52.47 -7.80
N HIS A 521 17.23 52.68 -7.30
CA HIS A 521 17.80 51.89 -6.20
C HIS A 521 17.97 50.39 -6.50
N LEU A 522 18.10 49.97 -7.76
CA LEU A 522 18.29 48.55 -8.11
C LEU A 522 19.49 47.92 -7.38
N PHE A 523 20.62 48.63 -7.31
CA PHE A 523 21.86 48.20 -6.65
C PHE A 523 22.12 48.90 -5.30
N ALA A 524 21.18 49.70 -4.80
CA ALA A 524 21.37 50.37 -3.50
C ALA A 524 21.22 49.36 -2.36
N ASP A 525 22.00 49.51 -1.29
CA ASP A 525 21.91 48.64 -0.11
C ASP A 525 20.61 48.86 0.70
#